data_AF-A0A6C8G2X5-F1
#
_entry.id   AF-A0A6C8G2X5-F1
#
_cell.length_a   1.000
_cell.length_b   1.000
_cell.length_c   1.000
_cell.angle_alpha   90.00
_cell.angle_beta   90.00
_cell.angle_gamma   90.00
#
_symmetry.space_group_name_H-M   'P 1'
#
loop_
_entity.id
_entity.type
_entity.pdbx_description
1 polymer ?
#
loop_
_entity_poly.entity_id
_entity_poly.type
_entity_poly.pdbx_seq_one_letter_code
_entity_poly.pdbx_strand_id
1 'polypeptide(L)' 'MSGKRYPEEFIIKAVKQVIERGHSVSSVATRLDITTHSLYAWIKPPYSRRYHAITGV' A
#
# COMPACT_ATOMS: atom_id res chain seq x y z
N MET A 1 18.61 8.71 9.05
CA MET A 1 17.64 9.13 8.02
C MET A 1 16.25 8.79 8.51
N SER A 2 15.40 9.78 8.78
CA SER A 2 13.97 9.53 9.04
C SER A 2 13.27 9.52 7.69
N GLY A 3 12.91 8.34 7.19
CA GLY A 3 12.11 8.23 5.97
C GLY A 3 10.75 8.90 6.17
N LYS A 4 10.15 9.46 5.10
CA LYS A 4 8.79 9.99 5.14
C LYS A 4 7.86 8.94 5.75
N ARG A 5 7.25 9.25 6.90
CA ARG A 5 6.29 8.37 7.56
C ARG A 5 4.91 8.68 7.03
N TYR A 6 4.34 7.72 6.32
CA TYR A 6 2.96 7.77 5.91
C TYR A 6 2.07 7.21 7.02
N PRO A 7 0.90 7.81 7.29
CA PRO A 7 -0.04 7.26 8.25
C PRO A 7 -0.50 5.87 7.80
N GLU A 8 -0.78 4.99 8.75
CA GLU A 8 -1.14 3.59 8.45
C GLU A 8 -2.38 3.49 7.55
N GLU A 9 -3.39 4.33 7.77
CA GLU A 9 -4.58 4.38 6.92
C GLU A 9 -4.27 4.70 5.46
N PHE A 10 -3.27 5.55 5.22
CA PHE A 10 -2.83 5.87 3.86
C PHE A 10 -2.20 4.65 3.20
N ILE A 11 -1.34 3.93 3.93
CA ILE A 11 -0.70 2.71 3.46
C ILE A 11 -1.75 1.64 3.12
N ILE A 12 -2.74 1.43 4.00
CA ILE A 12 -3.83 0.47 3.77
C ILE A 12 -4.64 0.84 2.52
N LYS A 13 -5.01 2.12 2.35
CA LYS A 13 -5.73 2.58 1.16
C LYS A 13 -4.93 2.39 -0.13
N ALA A 14 -3.61 2.59 -0.09
CA ALA A 14 -2.75 2.37 -1.24
C ALA A 14 -2.63 0.87 -1.60
N VAL A 15 -2.48 0.00 -0.60
CA VAL A 15 -2.44 -1.46 -0.80
C VAL A 15 -3.75 -1.99 -1.36
N LYS A 16 -4.90 -1.51 -0.86
CA LYS A 16 -6.24 -1.88 -1.39
C LYS A 16 -6.41 -1.57 -2.87
N GLN A 17 -5.88 -0.44 -3.33
CA GLN A 17 -5.94 -0.10 -4.76
C GLN A 17 -5.23 -1.14 -5.63
N VAL A 18 -4.15 -1.75 -5.16
CA VAL A 18 -3.42 -2.78 -5.90
C VAL A 18 -4.10 -4.13 -5.79
N ILE A 19 -4.45 -4.56 -4.57
CA ILE A 19 -4.93 -5.92 -4.30
C ILE A 19 -6.42 -6.07 -4.67
N GLU A 20 -7.30 -5.16 -4.27
CA GLU A 20 -8.74 -5.28 -4.51
C GLU A 20 -9.13 -4.74 -5.89
N ARG A 21 -8.59 -3.57 -6.26
CA ARG A 21 -8.98 -2.90 -7.52
C ARG A 21 -8.14 -3.32 -8.72
N GLY A 22 -7.13 -4.17 -8.51
CA GLY A 22 -6.24 -4.67 -9.56
C GLY A 22 -5.42 -3.58 -10.25
N HIS A 23 -5.23 -2.41 -9.64
CA HIS A 23 -4.40 -1.38 -10.23
C HIS A 23 -2.92 -1.77 -10.22
N SER A 24 -2.19 -1.40 -11.27
CA SER A 24 -0.75 -1.61 -11.30
C SER A 24 -0.04 -0.76 -10.24
N VAL A 25 1.03 -1.32 -9.66
CA VAL A 25 1.88 -0.63 -8.67
C VAL A 25 2.40 0.70 -9.19
N SER A 26 2.81 0.76 -10.46
CA SER A 26 3.28 2.00 -11.11
C SER A 26 2.18 3.06 -11.16
N SER A 27 0.97 2.68 -11.58
CA SER A 27 -0.15 3.61 -11.69
C SER A 27 -0.57 4.17 -10.34
N VAL A 28 -0.60 3.35 -9.28
CA VAL A 28 -0.92 3.81 -7.92
C VAL A 28 0.19 4.71 -7.38
N ALA A 29 1.45 4.35 -7.59
CA ALA A 29 2.60 5.13 -7.14
C ALA A 29 2.62 6.53 -7.78
N THR A 30 2.40 6.63 -9.09
CA THR A 30 2.31 7.91 -9.80
C THR A 30 1.13 8.75 -9.31
N ARG A 31 -0.06 8.15 -9.11
CA ARG A 31 -1.25 8.88 -8.66
C ARG A 31 -1.12 9.42 -7.24
N LEU A 32 -0.40 8.72 -6.37
CA LEU A 32 -0.23 9.08 -4.95
C LEU A 32 1.07 9.84 -4.67
N ASP A 33 1.87 10.14 -5.70
CA ASP A 33 3.19 10.77 -5.59
C ASP A 33 4.11 10.05 -4.57
N ILE A 34 4.19 8.73 -4.71
CA ILE A 34 5.06 7.87 -3.91
C ILE A 34 5.95 7.02 -4.82
N THR A 35 6.98 6.41 -4.25
CA THR A 35 7.81 5.48 -5.01
C THR A 35 7.14 4.11 -5.11
N THR A 36 7.33 3.44 -6.24
CA THR A 36 6.92 2.04 -6.43
C THR A 36 7.58 1.12 -5.39
N HIS A 37 8.80 1.44 -4.96
CA HIS A 37 9.53 0.72 -3.92
C HIS A 37 8.79 0.72 -2.58
N SER A 38 8.28 1.88 -2.15
CA SER A 38 7.46 1.98 -0.93
C SER A 38 6.21 1.11 -1.03
N LEU A 39 5.53 1.13 -2.19
CA LEU A 39 4.31 0.36 -2.39
C LEU A 39 4.59 -1.16 -2.38
N TYR A 40 5.67 -1.62 -3.01
CA TYR A 40 6.09 -3.03 -2.92
C TYR A 40 6.44 -3.45 -1.49
N ALA A 41 7.08 -2.57 -0.71
CA ALA A 41 7.36 -2.84 0.69
C ALA A 41 6.08 -2.99 1.52
N TRP A 42 5.04 -2.20 1.24
CA TRP A 42 3.77 -2.25 1.97
C TRP A 42 2.84 -3.39 1.54
N ILE A 43 2.93 -3.86 0.30
CA ILE A 43 2.22 -5.08 -0.13
C ILE A 43 2.74 -6.31 0.63
N LYS A 44 3.97 -6.27 1.15
CA LYS A 44 4.48 -7.30 2.05
C LYS A 44 3.93 -7.12 3.47
N PRO A 45 3.81 -8.20 4.26
CA PRO A 45 3.42 -8.09 5.67
C PRO A 45 4.33 -7.12 6.44
N PRO A 46 3.82 -6.38 7.44
CA PRO A 46 2.55 -6.60 8.15
C PRO A 46 1.30 -5.94 7.54
N TYR A 47 1.44 -4.98 6.62
CA TYR A 47 0.29 -4.17 6.16
C TYR A 47 -0.70 -4.97 5.33
N SER A 48 -0.23 -5.84 4.43
CA SER A 48 -1.12 -6.77 3.73
C SER A 48 -1.83 -7.74 4.67
N ARG A 49 -1.14 -8.29 5.69
CA ARG A 49 -1.77 -9.18 6.68
C ARG A 49 -2.84 -8.48 7.51
N ARG A 50 -2.59 -7.23 7.94
CA ARG A 50 -3.57 -6.40 8.64
C ARG A 50 -4.77 -6.09 7.76
N TYR A 51 -4.53 -5.82 6.48
CA TYR A 51 -5.59 -5.68 5.49
C TYR A 51 -6.48 -6.95 5.44
N HIS A 52 -5.90 -8.13 5.22
CA HIS A 52 -6.63 -9.40 5.18
C HIS A 52 -7.45 -9.67 6.47
N ALA A 53 -6.87 -9.34 7.64
CA ALA A 53 -7.55 -9.48 8.92
C ALA A 53 -8.77 -8.54 9.10
N ILE A 54 -8.77 -7.37 8.44
CA ILE A 54 -9.86 -6.39 8.52
C ILE A 54 -10.95 -6.66 7.47
N THR A 55 -10.59 -7.17 6.30
CA THR A 55 -11.53 -7.37 5.18
C THR A 55 -12.06 -8.81 5.04
N GLY A 56 -11.51 -9.78 5.76
CA GLY A 56 -12.02 -11.17 5.78
C GLY A 56 -11.81 -11.94 4.47
N VAL A 57 -10.92 -11.45 3.60
CA VAL A 57 -10.45 -12.10 2.36
C VAL A 57 -9.05 -12.66 2.55
#